data_AF-A0A514WJW6-F1
#
_entry.id   AF-A0A514WJW6-F1
#
_cell.length_a   1.000
_cell.length_b   1.000
_cell.length_c   1.000
_cell.angle_alpha   90.00
_cell.angle_beta   90.00
_cell.angle_gamma   90.00
#
_symmetry.space_group_name_H-M   'P 1'
#
loop_
_entity.id
_entity.type
_entity.pdbx_description
1 polymer ?
#
loop_
_entity_poly.entity_id
_entity_poly.type
_entity_poly.pdbx_seq_one_letter_code
_entity_poly.pdbx_strand_id
1 'polypeptide(L)'
;MPPADQPAVPPPMAAEQSLDSFDLARLRGEESTSLIVVPRRCPVGKPGEIVVCAPDPEADRLRPLPDTYVVTEGLGRAERQIAPGTTAGVDMSSVAMPGGVVSNRVMFNLKMGF
;
A
#
# COMPACT_ATOMS: atom_id res chain seq x y z
N MET A 1 -50.37 6.66 -8.88
CA MET A 1 -49.44 5.56 -9.23
C MET A 1 -49.07 4.84 -7.94
N PRO A 2 -49.17 3.51 -7.85
CA PRO A 2 -48.69 2.78 -6.67
C PRO A 2 -47.15 2.74 -6.70
N PRO A 3 -46.48 2.66 -5.53
CA PRO A 3 -45.03 2.46 -5.49
C PRO A 3 -44.68 1.04 -5.94
N ALA A 4 -43.65 0.94 -6.79
CA ALA A 4 -43.15 -0.31 -7.33
C ALA A 4 -42.53 -1.20 -6.23
N ASP A 5 -42.78 -2.50 -6.35
CA ASP A 5 -42.25 -3.59 -5.53
C ASP A 5 -40.71 -3.65 -5.64
N GLN A 6 -40.00 -3.50 -4.52
CA GLN A 6 -38.53 -3.62 -4.46
C GLN A 6 -38.15 -5.11 -4.35
N PRO A 7 -37.27 -5.64 -5.21
CA PRO A 7 -36.77 -7.00 -5.04
C PRO A 7 -35.88 -7.10 -3.80
N ALA A 8 -36.12 -8.10 -2.96
CA ALA A 8 -35.36 -8.36 -1.75
C ALA A 8 -33.87 -8.61 -2.05
N VAL A 9 -32.99 -7.85 -1.40
CA VAL A 9 -31.54 -8.06 -1.45
C VAL A 9 -31.22 -9.35 -0.69
N PRO A 10 -30.55 -10.34 -1.29
CA PRO A 10 -30.15 -11.54 -0.58
C PRO A 10 -29.12 -11.19 0.52
N PRO A 11 -29.14 -11.89 1.68
CA PRO A 11 -28.19 -11.62 2.75
C PRO A 11 -26.76 -11.87 2.27
N PRO A 12 -25.75 -11.12 2.80
CA PRO A 12 -24.36 -11.38 2.50
C PRO A 12 -24.01 -12.78 3.00
N MET A 13 -23.57 -13.66 2.09
CA MET A 13 -22.97 -14.94 2.46
C MET A 13 -21.68 -14.63 3.22
N ALA A 14 -21.70 -14.79 4.54
CA ALA A 14 -20.48 -14.84 5.32
C ALA A 14 -19.72 -16.10 4.90
N ALA A 15 -18.66 -15.94 4.12
CA ALA A 15 -17.70 -17.01 3.89
C ALA A 15 -16.92 -17.19 5.20
N GLU A 16 -17.39 -18.09 6.06
CA GLU A 16 -16.63 -18.56 7.21
C GLU A 16 -15.40 -19.32 6.67
N GLN A 17 -14.25 -18.63 6.63
CA GLN A 17 -12.98 -19.26 6.31
C GLN A 17 -12.60 -20.15 7.49
N SER A 18 -12.82 -21.46 7.37
CA SER A 18 -12.50 -22.41 8.45
C SER A 18 -10.98 -22.45 8.69
N LEU A 19 -10.59 -22.30 9.95
CA LEU A 19 -9.20 -22.37 10.39
C LEU A 19 -8.55 -23.74 10.12
N ASP A 20 -9.35 -24.79 9.91
CA ASP A 20 -8.91 -26.13 9.52
C ASP A 20 -8.23 -26.20 8.14
N SER A 21 -8.38 -25.16 7.32
CA SER A 21 -7.70 -25.04 6.02
C SER A 21 -6.21 -24.67 6.13
N PHE A 22 -5.73 -24.26 7.31
CA PHE A 22 -4.35 -23.83 7.56
C PHE A 22 -3.61 -24.80 8.52
N ASP A 23 -3.60 -26.10 8.20
CA ASP A 23 -2.79 -27.06 8.97
C ASP A 23 -1.33 -27.10 8.48
N LEU A 24 -0.45 -26.40 9.21
CA LEU A 24 1.00 -26.37 8.97
C LEU A 24 1.69 -27.74 9.14
N ALA A 25 1.07 -28.69 9.84
CA ALA A 25 1.62 -30.03 10.01
C ALA A 25 1.54 -30.85 8.72
N ARG A 26 0.50 -30.64 7.91
CA ARG A 26 0.37 -31.27 6.58
C ARG A 26 1.47 -30.86 5.60
N LEU A 27 1.96 -29.63 5.70
CA LEU A 27 3.03 -29.12 4.83
C LEU A 27 4.43 -29.69 5.16
N ARG A 28 4.62 -30.35 6.31
CA ARG A 28 5.91 -30.98 6.68
C ARG A 28 6.07 -32.41 6.17
N GLY A 29 5.01 -33.02 5.64
CA GLY A 29 4.99 -34.44 5.23
C GLY A 29 5.41 -34.70 3.78
N GLU A 30 5.43 -33.69 2.92
CA GLU A 30 5.89 -33.82 1.53
C GLU A 30 7.42 -33.66 1.46
N GLU A 31 8.07 -34.81 1.48
CA GLU A 31 9.29 -35.19 0.78
C GLU A 31 10.21 -34.06 0.25
N SER A 32 11.44 -34.07 0.77
CA SER A 32 12.66 -33.38 0.32
C SER A 32 12.60 -32.78 -1.09
N THR A 33 11.97 -31.62 -1.24
CA THR A 33 12.18 -30.79 -2.41
C THR A 33 13.55 -30.16 -2.23
N SER A 34 14.54 -30.55 -3.04
CA SER A 34 15.83 -29.86 -3.04
C SER A 34 15.60 -28.43 -3.53
N LEU A 35 15.44 -27.49 -2.60
CA LEU A 35 15.33 -26.07 -2.88
C LEU A 35 16.68 -25.58 -3.37
N ILE A 36 16.89 -25.62 -4.69
CA ILE A 36 18.04 -24.98 -5.32
C ILE A 36 17.76 -23.48 -5.29
N VAL A 37 18.27 -22.82 -4.25
CA VAL A 37 18.31 -21.36 -4.20
C VAL A 37 19.38 -20.92 -5.18
N VAL A 38 18.98 -20.57 -6.40
CA VAL A 38 19.86 -19.91 -7.36
C VAL A 38 20.02 -18.45 -6.89
N PRO A 39 21.21 -18.04 -6.39
CA PRO A 39 21.41 -16.65 -6.02
C PRO A 39 21.28 -15.80 -7.28
N ARG A 40 20.32 -14.88 -7.31
CA ARG A 40 20.23 -13.89 -8.37
C ARG A 40 21.52 -13.07 -8.35
N ARG A 41 22.22 -12.97 -9.48
CA ARG A 41 23.45 -12.19 -9.65
C ARG A 41 23.09 -10.70 -9.69
N CYS A 42 22.70 -10.17 -8.55
CA CYS A 42 22.54 -8.75 -8.35
C CYS A 42 23.91 -8.09 -8.25
N PRO A 43 24.13 -6.92 -8.88
CA PRO A 43 25.31 -6.12 -8.59
C PRO A 43 25.29 -5.70 -7.11
N VAL A 44 26.47 -5.62 -6.50
CA VAL A 44 26.62 -5.16 -5.12
C VAL A 44 26.36 -3.65 -5.07
N GLY A 45 25.37 -3.22 -4.30
CA GLY A 45 25.05 -1.80 -4.11
C GLY A 45 26.09 -1.07 -3.28
N LYS A 46 26.24 0.24 -3.52
CA LYS A 46 27.07 1.13 -2.69
C LYS A 46 26.27 1.66 -1.48
N PRO A 47 26.94 2.20 -0.45
CA PRO A 47 26.24 2.88 0.65
C PRO A 47 25.34 4.00 0.12
N GLY A 48 24.05 3.96 0.47
CA GLY A 48 23.04 4.91 0.01
C GLY A 48 22.37 4.57 -1.33
N GLU A 49 22.68 3.43 -1.93
CA GLU A 49 22.10 2.96 -3.19
C GLU A 49 21.11 1.81 -2.94
N ILE A 50 19.93 1.87 -3.58
CA ILE A 50 18.98 0.76 -3.61
C ILE A 50 19.15 0.04 -4.94
N VAL A 51 19.68 -1.18 -4.91
CA VAL A 51 19.81 -2.03 -6.09
C VAL A 51 18.57 -2.92 -6.21
N VAL A 52 17.85 -2.79 -7.32
CA VAL A 52 16.70 -3.63 -7.66
C VAL A 52 17.05 -4.52 -8.84
N CYS A 53 16.86 -5.82 -8.69
CA CYS A 53 17.22 -6.81 -9.71
C CYS A 53 16.00 -7.31 -10.45
N ALA A 54 15.89 -6.91 -11.71
CA ALA A 54 14.89 -7.39 -12.64
C ALA A 54 15.47 -8.48 -13.57
N PRO A 55 14.64 -9.42 -14.06
CA PRO A 55 15.01 -10.33 -15.14
C PRO A 55 15.40 -9.59 -16.42
N ASP A 56 14.68 -8.52 -16.79
CA ASP A 56 15.02 -7.61 -17.87
C ASP A 56 15.09 -6.17 -17.31
N PRO A 57 16.29 -5.59 -17.17
CA PRO A 57 16.48 -4.31 -16.51
C PRO A 57 15.85 -3.13 -17.25
N GLU A 58 15.64 -3.23 -18.56
CA GLU A 58 15.07 -2.13 -19.35
C GLU A 58 13.55 -2.28 -19.50
N ALA A 59 13.05 -3.52 -19.65
CA ALA A 59 11.60 -3.76 -19.72
C ALA A 59 10.90 -3.49 -18.38
N ASP A 60 11.55 -3.84 -17.27
CA ASP A 60 11.01 -3.68 -15.92
C ASP A 60 11.39 -2.33 -15.28
N ARG A 61 12.10 -1.47 -16.02
CA ARG A 61 12.48 -0.14 -15.52
C ARG A 61 11.26 0.75 -15.41
N LEU A 62 10.98 1.24 -14.21
CA LEU A 62 10.05 2.35 -14.04
C LEU A 62 10.59 3.57 -14.81
N ARG A 63 9.77 4.08 -15.74
CA ARG A 63 10.09 5.32 -16.43
C ARG A 63 10.08 6.47 -15.42
N PRO A 64 10.93 7.49 -15.61
CA PRO A 64 10.84 8.71 -14.82
C PRO A 64 9.41 9.22 -14.83
N LEU A 65 8.89 9.59 -13.66
CA LEU A 65 7.62 10.30 -13.61
C LEU A 65 7.78 11.59 -14.42
N PRO A 66 6.78 11.97 -15.23
CA PRO A 66 6.82 13.26 -15.89
C PRO A 66 6.93 14.37 -14.82
N ASP A 67 7.73 15.41 -15.10
CA ASP A 67 7.93 16.59 -14.24
C ASP A 67 6.63 17.39 -13.96
N THR A 68 5.50 16.93 -14.49
CA THR A 68 4.17 17.50 -14.31
C THR A 68 3.47 17.05 -13.03
N TYR A 69 4.13 16.31 -12.13
CA TYR A 69 3.59 16.06 -10.78
C TYR A 69 3.71 17.34 -9.93
N VAL A 70 2.97 18.37 -10.33
CA VAL A 70 2.62 19.48 -9.47
C VAL A 70 1.55 18.92 -8.54
N VAL A 71 1.76 18.99 -7.22
CA VAL A 71 0.68 18.79 -6.25
C VAL A 71 -0.27 19.96 -6.44
N THR A 72 -1.15 19.88 -7.43
CA THR A 72 -2.13 20.93 -7.77
C THR A 72 -3.35 20.87 -6.85
N GLU A 73 -3.60 19.73 -6.20
CA GLU A 73 -4.74 19.56 -5.30
C GLU A 73 -4.34 18.83 -4.03
N GLY A 74 -4.25 19.61 -2.96
CA GLY A 74 -3.93 19.19 -1.60
C GLY A 74 -3.75 20.46 -0.78
N LEU A 75 -4.51 20.61 0.29
CA LEU A 75 -4.32 21.74 1.19
C LEU A 75 -2.93 21.57 1.85
N GLY A 76 -2.20 22.67 2.02
CA GLY A 76 -0.75 22.66 2.25
C GLY A 76 -0.29 21.70 3.35
N ARG A 77 0.71 20.87 3.02
CA ARG A 77 1.45 20.07 4.01
C ARG A 77 2.52 20.94 4.66
N ALA A 78 2.46 21.08 5.97
CA ALA A 78 3.48 21.73 6.76
C ALA A 78 4.14 20.69 7.68
N GLU A 79 5.45 20.53 7.58
CA GLU A 79 6.23 19.62 8.43
C GLU A 79 7.39 20.38 9.07
N ARG A 80 7.61 20.18 10.37
CA ARG A 80 8.65 20.88 11.13
C ARG A 80 9.30 19.95 12.15
N GLN A 81 10.62 19.97 12.16
CA GLN A 81 11.40 19.34 13.22
C GLN A 81 11.22 20.14 14.52
N ILE A 82 10.78 19.47 15.58
CA ILE A 82 10.54 20.08 16.90
C ILE A 82 11.67 19.76 17.89
N ALA A 83 12.34 18.61 17.70
CA ALA A 83 13.51 18.20 18.46
C ALA A 83 14.40 17.28 17.62
N PRO A 84 15.66 17.03 18.01
CA PRO A 84 16.47 15.97 17.40
C PRO A 84 15.71 14.64 17.44
N GLY A 85 15.50 14.03 16.27
CA GLY A 85 14.71 12.79 16.15
C GLY A 85 13.19 12.96 16.16
N THR A 86 12.62 14.16 16.38
CA THR A 86 11.16 14.35 16.48
C THR A 86 10.64 15.38 15.47
N THR A 87 9.65 14.99 14.68
CA THR A 87 9.03 15.83 13.65
C THR A 87 7.51 15.88 13.85
N ALA A 88 6.93 17.08 13.82
CA ALA A 88 5.47 17.25 13.75
C ALA A 88 5.08 17.75 12.36
N GLY A 89 3.89 17.36 11.92
CA GLY A 89 3.32 17.87 10.69
C GLY A 89 1.82 18.07 10.77
N VAL A 90 1.31 18.94 9.91
CA VAL A 90 -0.11 19.11 9.62
C VAL A 90 -0.28 18.86 8.13
N ASP A 91 -1.25 18.02 7.79
CA ASP A 91 -1.66 17.74 6.43
C ASP A 91 -3.14 18.06 6.29
N MET A 92 -3.51 18.63 5.15
CA MET A 92 -4.89 18.97 4.87
C MET A 92 -5.26 18.35 3.53
N SER A 93 -6.36 17.61 3.47
CA SER A 93 -6.80 16.94 2.25
C SER A 93 -8.26 17.25 1.96
N SER A 94 -8.61 17.44 0.70
CA SER A 94 -9.99 17.55 0.25
C SER A 94 -10.25 16.42 -0.75
N VAL A 95 -11.29 15.60 -0.50
CA VAL A 95 -11.61 14.44 -1.35
C VAL A 95 -13.09 14.49 -1.72
N ALA A 96 -13.38 14.47 -3.02
CA ALA A 96 -14.73 14.32 -3.53
C ALA A 96 -15.21 12.87 -3.29
N MET A 97 -16.37 12.72 -2.66
CA MET A 97 -17.02 11.44 -2.42
C MET A 97 -18.10 11.18 -3.48
N PRO A 98 -18.44 9.90 -3.75
CA PRO A 98 -19.58 9.56 -4.59
C PRO A 98 -20.84 10.31 -4.12
N GLY A 99 -21.54 10.97 -5.05
CA GLY A 99 -22.71 11.81 -4.72
C GLY A 99 -22.43 13.32 -4.59
N GLY A 100 -21.23 13.78 -4.92
CA GLY A 100 -20.91 15.22 -5.01
C GLY A 100 -20.61 15.90 -3.68
N VAL A 101 -20.51 15.13 -2.59
CA VAL A 101 -20.12 15.64 -1.27
C VAL A 101 -18.60 15.74 -1.19
N VAL A 102 -18.08 16.84 -0.65
CA VAL A 102 -16.64 17.05 -0.44
C VAL A 102 -16.29 16.77 1.03
N SER A 103 -15.30 15.90 1.26
CA SER A 103 -14.72 15.63 2.59
C SER A 103 -13.44 16.44 2.76
N ASN A 104 -13.44 17.39 3.69
CA ASN A 104 -12.24 18.11 4.11
C ASN A 104 -11.68 17.45 5.38
N ARG A 105 -10.39 17.13 5.36
CA ARG A 105 -9.71 16.46 6.48
C ARG A 105 -8.48 17.26 6.87
N VAL A 106 -8.23 17.34 8.18
CA VAL A 106 -7.01 17.90 8.76
C VAL A 106 -6.37 16.79 9.60
N MET A 107 -5.13 16.46 9.29
CA MET A 107 -4.36 15.38 9.92
C MET A 107 -3.15 15.97 10.64
N PHE A 108 -2.94 15.55 11.88
CA PHE A 108 -1.76 15.88 12.66
C PHE A 108 -0.84 14.66 12.71
N ASN A 109 0.43 14.84 12.39
CA ASN A 109 1.43 13.79 12.32
C ASN A 109 2.52 14.04 13.37
N LEU A 110 2.96 12.99 14.05
CA LEU A 110 4.14 13.01 14.93
C LEU A 110 5.03 11.83 14.57
N LYS A 111 6.29 12.11 14.22
CA LYS A 111 7.31 11.12 13.89
C LYS A 111 8.43 11.19 14.91
N MET A 112 8.76 10.06 15.53
CA MET A 112 9.85 9.92 16.50
C MET A 112 10.84 8.89 15.98
N GLY A 113 12.11 9.28 15.85
CA GLY A 113 13.23 8.37 15.59
C GLY A 113 13.67 7.69 16.88
N PHE A 114 14.12 6.45 16.76
CA PHE A 114 14.69 5.62 17.83
C PHE A 114 16.14 5.28 17.49
#